data_AF-A0A4T0UVB4-F1
#
_entry.id   AF-A0A4T0UVB4-F1
#
_cell.length_a   1.000
_cell.length_b   1.000
_cell.length_c   1.000
_cell.angle_alpha   90.00
_cell.angle_beta   90.00
_cell.angle_gamma   90.00
#
_symmetry.space_group_name_H-M   'P 1'
#
loop_
_entity.id
_entity.type
_entity.pdbx_description
1 polymer ?
#
loop_
_entity_poly.entity_id
_entity_poly.type
_entity_poly.pdbx_seq_one_letter_code
_entity_poly.pdbx_strand_id
1 'polypeptide(L)'
;MTGPLDPPLPDATWLPADLTEVAAGLRARAADLDGQAELARAEAARPGWSGRAHQAWAERARERAAELDRCAGLHRAAADLVDRHVREVAAVREALAAARALVEKAVAGAA
;
A
#
# COMPACT_ATOMS: atom_id res chain seq x y z
N MET A 1 22.29 38.57 11.28
CA MET A 1 21.31 38.05 12.25
C MET A 1 20.43 37.03 11.53
N THR A 2 20.90 35.80 11.43
CA THR A 2 20.19 34.66 10.82
C THR A 2 19.28 34.05 11.87
N GLY A 3 17.97 34.28 11.76
CA GLY A 3 16.97 33.58 12.58
C GLY A 3 16.91 32.09 12.21
N PRO A 4 16.47 31.22 13.14
CA PRO A 4 16.38 29.79 12.87
C PRO A 4 15.25 29.54 11.86
N LEU A 5 15.63 29.30 10.61
CA LEU A 5 14.81 28.61 9.62
C LEU A 5 14.88 27.12 9.96
N ASP A 6 13.91 26.64 10.74
CA ASP A 6 13.25 25.38 10.45
C ASP A 6 11.99 25.28 11.32
N PRO A 7 10.78 25.19 10.74
CA PRO A 7 9.65 24.68 11.52
C PRO A 7 10.01 23.27 12.01
N PRO A 8 9.59 22.87 13.22
CA PRO A 8 9.77 21.49 13.65
C PRO A 8 9.15 20.59 12.57
N LEU A 9 9.94 19.64 12.06
CA LEU A 9 9.41 18.58 11.21
C LEU A 9 8.16 18.03 11.93
N PRO A 10 7.01 17.92 11.25
CA PRO A 10 5.78 17.45 11.89
C PRO A 10 6.11 16.16 12.63
N ASP A 11 5.72 16.11 13.91
CA ASP A 11 5.99 14.98 14.80
C ASP A 11 5.80 13.69 14.00
N ALA A 12 6.86 12.90 13.90
CA ALA A 12 6.95 11.69 13.09
C ALA A 12 6.10 10.54 13.67
N THR A 13 4.86 10.85 14.06
CA THR A 13 3.84 9.95 14.57
C THR A 13 3.22 9.09 13.47
N TRP A 14 3.61 9.27 12.21
CA TRP A 14 3.45 8.26 11.16
C TRP A 14 4.70 7.38 11.17
N LEU A 15 4.78 6.47 12.13
CA LEU A 15 5.92 5.58 12.24
C LEU A 15 5.90 4.56 11.07
N PRO A 16 7.05 3.94 10.75
CA PRO A 16 7.10 2.81 9.82
C PRO A 16 6.11 1.69 10.16
N ALA A 17 5.77 1.53 11.44
CA ALA A 17 4.77 0.58 11.93
C ALA A 17 3.37 0.91 11.37
N ASP A 18 2.95 2.18 11.43
CA ASP A 18 1.63 2.60 10.93
C ASP A 18 1.52 2.42 9.41
N LEU A 19 2.62 2.68 8.68
CA LEU A 19 2.66 2.43 7.24
C LEU A 19 2.66 0.94 6.90
N THR A 20 3.27 0.09 7.73
CA THR A 20 3.21 -1.37 7.58
C THR A 20 1.78 -1.87 7.79
N GLU A 21 1.07 -1.34 8.79
CA GLU A 21 -0.35 -1.61 9.00
C GLU A 21 -1.22 -1.14 7.82
N VAL A 22 -0.93 0.03 7.25
CA VAL A 22 -1.58 0.52 6.03
C VAL A 22 -1.37 -0.44 4.86
N ALA A 23 -0.14 -0.92 4.63
CA ALA A 23 0.14 -1.90 3.57
C ALA A 23 -0.63 -3.22 3.80
N ALA A 24 -0.70 -3.70 5.05
CA ALA A 24 -1.49 -4.88 5.41
C ALA A 24 -3.00 -4.65 5.16
N GLY A 25 -3.52 -3.49 5.54
CA GLY A 25 -4.92 -3.10 5.29
C GLY A 25 -5.26 -3.03 3.80
N LEU A 26 -4.34 -2.49 2.98
CA LEU A 26 -4.49 -2.48 1.52
C LEU A 26 -4.53 -3.90 0.93
N ARG A 27 -3.70 -4.81 1.42
CA ARG A 27 -3.72 -6.23 0.99
C ARG A 27 -5.00 -6.94 1.41
N ALA A 28 -5.45 -6.73 2.64
CA ALA A 28 -6.73 -7.26 3.10
C ALA A 28 -7.87 -6.76 2.21
N ARG A 29 -7.86 -5.47 1.86
CA ARG A 29 -8.87 -4.90 0.96
C ARG A 29 -8.80 -5.49 -0.45
N ALA A 30 -7.61 -5.73 -0.99
CA ALA A 30 -7.45 -6.41 -2.26
C ALA A 30 -8.01 -7.84 -2.22
N ALA A 31 -7.76 -8.59 -1.14
CA ALA A 31 -8.27 -9.94 -0.97
C ALA A 31 -9.81 -9.98 -0.88
N ASP A 32 -10.42 -9.02 -0.17
CA ASP A 32 -11.88 -8.87 -0.13
C ASP A 32 -12.47 -8.64 -1.52
N LEU A 33 -11.82 -7.78 -2.32
CA LEU A 33 -12.25 -7.45 -3.68
C LEU A 33 -12.09 -8.65 -4.64
N ASP A 34 -10.98 -9.39 -4.54
CA ASP A 34 -10.77 -10.64 -5.29
C ASP A 34 -11.88 -11.65 -4.95
N GLY A 35 -12.25 -11.78 -3.67
CA GLY A 35 -13.37 -12.63 -3.23
C GLY A 35 -14.72 -12.19 -3.82
N GLN A 36 -14.98 -10.88 -3.88
CA GLN A 36 -16.20 -10.35 -4.52
C GLN A 36 -16.20 -10.57 -6.04
N ALA A 37 -15.04 -10.49 -6.69
CA ALA A 37 -14.92 -10.75 -8.13
C ALA A 37 -15.25 -12.22 -8.43
N GLU A 38 -14.75 -13.16 -7.61
CA GLU A 38 -15.09 -14.58 -7.73
C GLU A 38 -16.58 -14.84 -7.55
N LEU A 39 -17.22 -14.19 -6.57
CA LEU A 39 -18.67 -14.30 -6.39
C LEU A 39 -19.43 -13.80 -7.62
N ALA A 40 -19.04 -12.67 -8.21
CA ALA A 40 -19.66 -12.15 -9.42
C ALA A 40 -19.50 -13.11 -10.62
N ARG A 41 -18.32 -13.73 -10.78
CA ARG A 41 -18.09 -14.76 -11.81
C ARG A 41 -18.92 -16.00 -11.58
N ALA A 42 -19.00 -16.46 -10.33
CA ALA A 42 -19.80 -17.62 -9.95
C ALA A 42 -21.29 -17.37 -10.20
N GLU A 43 -21.78 -16.16 -9.90
CA GLU A 43 -23.14 -15.76 -10.27
C GLU A 43 -23.31 -15.85 -11.79
N ALA A 44 -22.43 -15.21 -12.58
CA ALA A 44 -22.51 -15.23 -14.04
C ALA A 44 -22.59 -16.66 -14.64
N ALA A 45 -21.98 -17.64 -13.97
CA ALA A 45 -21.97 -19.05 -14.37
C ALA A 45 -23.13 -19.89 -13.80
N ARG A 46 -24.04 -19.29 -13.03
CA ARG A 46 -25.08 -20.01 -12.29
C ARG A 46 -26.02 -20.77 -13.24
N PRO A 47 -26.17 -22.10 -13.08
CA PRO A 47 -27.06 -22.90 -13.90
C PRO A 47 -28.53 -22.52 -13.72
N GLY A 48 -29.33 -22.68 -14.78
CA GLY A 48 -30.80 -22.67 -14.71
C GLY A 48 -31.49 -21.44 -15.28
N TRP A 49 -30.75 -20.39 -15.66
CA TRP A 49 -31.29 -19.26 -16.43
C TRP A 49 -30.73 -19.27 -17.86
N SER A 50 -31.58 -18.98 -18.85
CA SER A 50 -31.19 -18.96 -20.26
C SER A 50 -31.87 -17.81 -21.01
N GLY A 51 -31.41 -17.55 -22.24
CA GLY A 51 -31.93 -16.49 -23.10
C GLY A 51 -31.27 -15.12 -22.89
N ARG A 52 -31.80 -14.11 -23.59
CA ARG A 52 -31.19 -12.76 -23.68
C ARG A 52 -31.03 -12.05 -22.33
N ALA A 53 -31.99 -12.24 -21.43
CA ALA A 53 -31.93 -11.63 -20.09
C ALA A 53 -30.74 -12.18 -19.27
N HIS A 54 -30.50 -13.49 -19.35
CA HIS A 54 -29.36 -14.12 -18.72
C HIS A 54 -28.04 -13.65 -19.35
N GLN A 55 -27.97 -13.53 -20.69
CA GLN A 55 -26.78 -13.02 -21.38
C GLN A 55 -26.41 -11.60 -20.92
N ALA A 56 -27.38 -10.68 -20.89
CA ALA A 56 -27.15 -9.30 -20.44
C ALA A 56 -26.76 -9.22 -18.95
N TRP A 57 -27.24 -10.15 -18.14
CA TRP A 57 -26.83 -10.23 -16.74
C TRP A 57 -25.42 -10.82 -16.58
N ALA A 58 -25.08 -11.88 -17.30
CA ALA A 58 -23.76 -12.48 -17.30
C ALA A 58 -22.69 -11.50 -17.82
N GLU A 59 -23.02 -10.67 -18.80
CA GLU A 59 -22.14 -9.60 -19.29
C GLU A 59 -21.85 -8.57 -18.20
N ARG A 60 -22.89 -8.03 -17.54
CA ARG A 60 -22.73 -7.10 -16.41
C ARG A 60 -21.96 -7.69 -15.25
N ALA A 61 -22.16 -8.97 -14.94
CA ALA A 61 -21.42 -9.66 -13.89
C ALA A 61 -19.93 -9.78 -14.23
N ARG A 62 -19.58 -10.06 -15.50
CA ARG A 62 -18.19 -10.07 -15.97
C ARG A 62 -17.55 -8.68 -15.95
N GLU A 63 -18.26 -7.65 -16.39
CA GLU A 63 -17.80 -6.26 -16.30
C GLU A 63 -17.52 -5.87 -14.85
N ARG A 64 -18.43 -6.24 -13.94
CA ARG A 64 -18.26 -6.00 -12.51
C ARG A 64 -17.05 -6.75 -11.95
N ALA A 65 -16.85 -8.02 -12.32
CA ALA A 65 -15.69 -8.79 -11.90
C ALA A 65 -14.38 -8.14 -12.38
N ALA A 66 -14.31 -7.74 -13.65
CA ALA A 66 -13.14 -7.07 -14.21
C ALA A 66 -12.85 -5.73 -13.49
N GLU A 67 -13.88 -5.00 -13.08
CA GLU A 67 -13.71 -3.78 -12.30
C GLU A 67 -13.15 -4.04 -10.90
N LEU A 68 -13.63 -5.09 -10.25
CA LEU A 68 -13.16 -5.52 -8.94
C LEU A 68 -11.70 -5.97 -9.01
N ASP A 69 -11.32 -6.75 -10.03
CA ASP A 69 -9.93 -7.17 -10.27
C ASP A 69 -9.01 -5.96 -10.44
N ARG A 70 -9.44 -4.97 -11.22
CA ARG A 70 -8.70 -3.73 -11.45
C ARG A 70 -8.48 -2.98 -10.14
N CYS A 71 -9.54 -2.81 -9.34
CA CYS A 71 -9.45 -2.17 -8.02
C CYS A 71 -8.51 -2.95 -7.08
N ALA A 72 -8.63 -4.28 -7.02
CA ALA A 72 -7.75 -5.14 -6.22
C ALA A 72 -6.28 -5.00 -6.65
N GLY A 73 -6.02 -4.94 -7.96
CA GLY A 73 -4.71 -4.65 -8.53
C GLY A 73 -4.12 -3.32 -8.04
N LEU A 74 -4.92 -2.26 -8.01
CA LEU A 74 -4.48 -0.95 -7.51
C LEU A 74 -4.15 -0.99 -6.01
N HIS A 75 -4.95 -1.69 -5.20
CA HIS A 75 -4.64 -1.87 -3.77
C HIS A 75 -3.35 -2.65 -3.53
N ARG A 76 -3.11 -3.73 -4.29
CA ARG A 76 -1.83 -4.48 -4.24
C ARG A 76 -0.65 -3.59 -4.60
N ALA A 77 -0.75 -2.86 -5.71
CA ALA A 77 0.30 -1.95 -6.17
C ALA A 77 0.59 -0.85 -5.13
N ALA A 78 -0.45 -0.28 -4.52
CA ALA A 78 -0.30 0.68 -3.44
C ALA A 78 0.40 0.08 -2.21
N ALA A 79 0.02 -1.14 -1.80
CA ALA A 79 0.68 -1.84 -0.69
C ALA A 79 2.18 -2.05 -0.96
N ASP A 80 2.54 -2.46 -2.18
CA ASP A 80 3.92 -2.70 -2.57
C ASP A 80 4.75 -1.40 -2.61
N LEU A 81 4.14 -0.28 -3.00
CA LEU A 81 4.77 1.05 -2.94
C LEU A 81 5.01 1.48 -1.49
N VAL A 82 4.04 1.27 -0.60
CA VAL A 82 4.19 1.58 0.83
C VAL A 82 5.31 0.75 1.45
N ASP A 83 5.34 -0.56 1.21
CA ASP A 83 6.41 -1.44 1.73
C ASP A 83 7.79 -1.05 1.21
N ARG A 84 7.87 -0.61 -0.05
CA ARG A 84 9.13 -0.10 -0.61
C ARG A 84 9.56 1.16 0.13
N HIS A 85 8.64 2.10 0.31
CA HIS A 85 8.93 3.36 0.98
C HIS A 85 9.38 3.14 2.43
N VAL A 86 8.73 2.25 3.18
CA VAL A 86 9.13 1.87 4.55
C VAL A 86 10.58 1.35 4.58
N ARG A 87 10.95 0.49 3.63
CA ARG A 87 12.33 -0.03 3.52
C ARG A 87 13.34 1.06 3.17
N GLU A 88 13.00 1.96 2.25
CA GLU A 88 13.85 3.09 1.88
C GLU A 88 14.09 4.04 3.06
N VAL A 89 13.03 4.38 3.80
CA VAL A 89 13.12 5.21 5.01
C VAL A 89 13.98 4.55 6.08
N ALA A 90 13.82 3.24 6.30
CA ALA A 90 14.64 2.49 7.25
C ALA A 90 16.13 2.54 6.87
N ALA A 91 16.46 2.30 5.59
CA ALA A 91 17.83 2.36 5.09
C ALA A 91 18.47 3.76 5.26
N VAL A 92 17.72 4.83 4.96
CA VAL A 92 18.18 6.21 5.16
C VAL A 92 18.44 6.50 6.64
N ARG A 93 17.59 6.02 7.55
CA ARG A 93 17.76 6.20 9.00
C ARG A 93 19.00 5.48 9.51
N GLU A 94 19.25 4.26 9.06
CA GLU A 94 20.46 3.52 9.40
C GLU A 94 21.72 4.25 8.90
N ALA A 95 21.71 4.73 7.65
CA ALA A 95 22.82 5.50 7.09
C ALA A 95 23.09 6.79 7.89
N LEU A 96 22.04 7.51 8.28
CA LEU A 96 22.17 8.71 9.11
C LEU A 96 22.72 8.40 10.50
N ALA A 97 22.28 7.32 11.14
CA ALA A 97 22.80 6.89 12.43
C ALA A 97 24.30 6.53 12.35
N ALA A 98 24.71 5.80 11.31
CA ALA A 98 26.12 5.47 11.07
C ALA A 98 26.96 6.74 10.84
N ALA A 99 26.46 7.69 10.04
CA ALA A 99 27.14 8.95 9.81
C ALA A 99 27.30 9.77 11.10
N ARG A 100 26.26 9.84 11.94
CA ARG A 100 26.33 10.52 13.25
C ARG A 100 27.40 9.91 14.16
N ALA A 101 27.44 8.58 14.26
CA ALA A 101 28.44 7.89 15.07
C ALA A 101 29.89 8.15 14.58
N LEU A 102 30.10 8.23 13.26
CA LEU A 102 31.40 8.58 12.69
C LEU A 102 31.82 10.02 13.03
N VAL A 103 30.87 10.97 12.94
CA VAL A 103 31.11 12.37 13.31
C VAL A 103 31.45 12.49 14.79
N GLU A 104 30.66 11.86 15.67
CA GLU A 104 30.91 11.86 17.12
C GLU A 104 32.29 11.28 17.46
N LYS A 105 32.68 10.18 16.82
CA LYS A 105 34.02 9.58 16.97
C LYS A 105 35.13 10.53 16.51
N ALA A 106 34.95 11.20 15.37
CA ALA A 106 35.94 12.13 14.83
C ALA A 106 36.13 13.35 15.75
N VAL A 107 35.04 13.89 16.30
CA VAL A 107 35.07 14.99 17.26
C VAL A 107 35.75 14.56 18.57
N ALA A 108 35.43 13.39 19.09
CA ALA A 108 36.04 12.87 20.32
C ALA A 108 37.54 12.58 20.18
N GLY A 109 38.01 12.21 18.99
CA GLY A 109 39.45 11.99 18.72
C GLY A 109 40.25 13.28 18.47
N ALA A 110 39.59 14.42 18.32
CA ALA A 110 40.21 15.72 18.08
C ALA A 110 40.31 16.60 19.35
N ALA A 111 39.72 16.14 20.47
CA ALA A 111 39.76 16.77 21.79
C ALA A 111 40.83 16.10 22.67
#